data_AF-A0A9W6KQU4-F1
#
_entry.id   AF-A0A9W6KQU4-F1
#
_cell.length_a   1.000
_cell.length_b   1.000
_cell.length_c   1.000
_cell.angle_alpha   90.00
_cell.angle_beta   90.00
_cell.angle_gamma   90.00
#
_symmetry.space_group_name_H-M   'P 1'
#
loop_
_entity.id
_entity.type
_entity.pdbx_description
1 polymer ?
#
loop_
_entity_poly.entity_id
_entity_poly.type
_entity_poly.pdbx_seq_one_letter_code
_entity_poly.pdbx_strand_id
1 'polypeptide(L)'
;MVAIALALAARPGPVDAGVLPPPADSGAATAGSAPPTSPAPTRELATPTRELATPTRLHISALGVDAPVDQAGVTSAGALGVPDDPGRVGWWIGSAMPGAPARPQAGPDP
;
A
#
# COMPACT_ATOMS: atom_id res chain seq x y z
N MET A 1 12.08 -39.14 -27.66
CA MET A 1 11.59 -38.99 -26.27
C MET A 1 12.78 -38.67 -25.40
N VAL A 2 12.81 -37.50 -24.75
CA VAL A 2 13.90 -37.12 -23.82
C VAL A 2 13.25 -36.73 -22.49
N ALA A 3 13.62 -37.45 -21.44
CA ALA A 3 13.23 -37.15 -20.06
C ALA A 3 14.24 -36.16 -19.47
N ILE A 4 13.76 -35.03 -18.97
CA ILE A 4 14.58 -34.07 -18.23
C ILE A 4 14.30 -34.24 -16.74
N ALA A 5 15.34 -34.63 -16.01
CA ALA A 5 15.35 -34.68 -14.57
C ALA A 5 15.27 -33.26 -14.00
N LEU A 6 14.26 -33.01 -13.16
CA LEU A 6 14.05 -31.75 -12.49
C LEU A 6 14.98 -31.66 -11.27
N ALA A 7 15.96 -30.76 -11.31
CA ALA A 7 16.77 -30.43 -10.15
C ALA A 7 15.90 -29.66 -9.14
N LEU A 8 15.74 -30.21 -7.93
CA LEU A 8 15.12 -29.53 -6.80
C LEU A 8 16.04 -28.42 -6.30
N ALA A 9 15.79 -27.18 -6.70
CA ALA A 9 16.29 -26.02 -5.98
C ALA A 9 15.42 -25.81 -4.74
N ALA A 10 16.03 -25.89 -3.56
CA ALA A 10 15.39 -25.60 -2.28
C ALA A 10 14.81 -24.17 -2.32
N ARG A 11 13.49 -24.06 -2.21
CA ARG A 11 12.80 -22.78 -2.11
C ARG A 11 12.91 -22.27 -0.67
N PRO A 12 13.26 -20.99 -0.42
CA PRO A 12 13.13 -20.41 0.91
C PRO A 12 11.66 -20.49 1.32
N GLY A 13 11.42 -20.98 2.54
CA GLY A 13 10.09 -21.15 3.11
C GLY A 13 9.36 -19.81 3.29
N PRO A 14 8.05 -19.86 3.60
CA PRO A 14 7.26 -18.66 3.84
C PRO A 14 7.88 -17.86 4.97
N VAL A 15 8.17 -16.58 4.71
CA VAL A 15 8.52 -15.61 5.74
C VAL A 15 7.27 -15.40 6.60
N ASP A 16 7.34 -15.85 7.84
CA ASP A 16 6.29 -15.63 8.84
C ASP A 16 6.15 -14.12 9.07
N ALA A 17 4.97 -13.56 8.82
CA ALA A 17 4.68 -12.14 8.99
C ALA A 17 4.51 -11.74 10.47
N GLY A 18 5.10 -12.50 11.40
CA GLY A 18 4.57 -12.68 12.74
C GLY A 18 5.55 -12.65 13.90
N VAL A 19 6.76 -12.08 13.79
CA VAL A 19 7.56 -11.66 14.96
C VAL A 19 8.36 -10.41 14.61
N LEU A 20 8.02 -9.27 15.21
CA LEU A 20 8.91 -8.11 15.23
C LEU A 20 10.07 -8.41 16.20
N PRO A 21 11.33 -8.06 15.86
CA PRO A 21 12.41 -8.10 16.83
C PRO A 21 12.04 -7.23 18.04
N PRO A 22 12.42 -7.62 19.27
CA PRO A 22 12.20 -6.77 20.43
C PRO A 22 12.86 -5.41 20.19
N PRO A 23 12.23 -4.30 20.60
CA PRO A 23 12.88 -2.99 20.50
C PRO A 23 14.19 -3.06 21.28
N ALA A 24 15.30 -2.76 20.61
CA ALA A 24 16.56 -2.53 21.31
C ALA A 24 16.32 -1.34 22.26
N ASP A 25 16.48 -1.57 23.56
CA ASP A 25 16.42 -0.54 24.59
C ASP A 25 17.34 0.61 24.18
N SER A 26 16.73 1.67 23.68
CA SER A 26 17.43 2.91 23.34
C SER A 26 17.77 3.57 24.66
N GLY A 27 18.98 3.30 25.15
CA GLY A 27 19.50 3.88 26.37
C GLY A 27 19.24 5.39 26.42
N ALA A 28 18.55 5.82 27.47
CA ALA A 28 18.19 7.21 27.69
C ALA A 28 19.46 8.08 27.81
N ALA A 29 19.81 8.77 26.73
CA ALA A 29 20.73 9.88 26.81
C ALA A 29 20.05 10.99 27.62
N THR A 30 20.54 11.25 28.83
CA THR A 30 20.13 12.39 29.64
C THR A 30 20.63 13.67 28.97
N ALA A 31 19.85 14.19 28.02
CA ALA A 31 20.09 15.52 27.45
C ALA A 31 19.65 16.57 28.47
N GLY A 32 20.61 17.37 28.96
CA GLY A 32 20.35 18.50 29.83
C GLY A 32 19.35 19.47 29.19
N SER A 33 18.33 19.84 29.95
CA SER A 33 17.30 20.77 29.52
C SER A 33 17.84 22.20 29.60
N ALA A 34 18.25 22.74 28.46
CA ALA A 34 18.39 24.18 28.27
C ALA A 34 17.27 24.63 27.32
N PRO A 35 16.49 25.69 27.65
CA PRO A 35 15.44 26.15 26.77
C PRO A 35 16.03 26.80 25.51
N PRO A 36 15.65 26.38 24.29
CA PRO A 36 16.04 27.09 23.08
C PRO A 36 15.30 28.43 22.99
N THR A 37 16.01 29.55 23.18
CA THR A 37 15.51 30.92 22.98
C THR A 37 15.71 31.35 21.53
N SER A 38 14.99 30.74 20.59
CA SER A 38 14.79 31.29 19.25
C SER A 38 13.49 30.73 18.68
N PRO A 39 12.56 31.57 18.21
CA PRO A 39 11.43 31.07 17.44
C PRO A 39 11.99 30.46 16.16
N ALA A 40 11.95 29.14 16.04
CA ALA A 40 12.20 28.49 14.77
C ALA A 40 11.13 28.97 13.77
N PRO A 41 11.50 29.38 12.55
CA PRO A 41 10.51 29.68 11.53
C PRO A 41 9.71 28.40 11.25
N THR A 42 8.42 28.42 11.57
CA THR A 42 7.48 27.37 11.18
C THR A 42 7.38 27.39 9.66
N ARG A 43 8.09 26.46 9.01
CA ARG A 43 7.94 26.25 7.57
C ARG A 43 6.59 25.57 7.34
N GLU A 44 5.60 26.35 6.91
CA GLU A 44 4.35 25.81 6.42
C GLU A 44 4.63 25.03 5.13
N LEU A 45 4.55 23.70 5.20
CA LEU A 45 4.55 22.89 4.00
C LEU A 45 3.19 23.09 3.33
N ALA A 46 3.15 23.94 2.31
CA ALA A 46 2.03 23.96 1.38
C ALA A 46 1.84 22.54 0.86
N THR A 47 0.72 21.91 1.23
CA THR A 47 0.36 20.59 0.71
C THR A 47 -0.13 20.84 -0.72
N PRO A 48 0.57 20.33 -1.75
CA PRO A 48 0.05 20.48 -3.10
C PRO A 48 -1.30 19.77 -3.16
N THR A 49 -2.38 20.51 -3.44
CA THR A 49 -3.68 19.93 -3.75
C THR A 49 -3.54 19.19 -5.07
N ARG A 50 -3.24 17.89 -4.99
CA ARG A 50 -3.21 17.02 -6.15
C ARG A 50 -4.63 16.59 -6.46
N GLU A 51 -5.10 16.89 -7.66
CA GLU A 51 -6.35 16.35 -8.15
C GLU A 51 -6.25 14.83 -8.25
N LEU A 52 -7.18 14.14 -7.57
CA LEU A 52 -7.24 12.69 -7.58
C LEU A 52 -7.96 12.26 -8.85
N ALA A 53 -7.26 11.49 -9.69
CA ALA A 53 -7.83 10.96 -10.92
C ALA A 53 -8.22 9.50 -10.74
N THR A 54 -9.31 9.11 -11.40
CA THR A 54 -9.71 7.71 -11.49
C THR A 54 -8.66 6.91 -12.27
N PRO A 55 -8.22 5.74 -11.76
CA PRO A 55 -7.27 4.91 -12.50
C PRO A 55 -7.91 4.39 -13.80
N THR A 56 -7.17 4.49 -14.89
CA THR A 56 -7.62 4.06 -16.23
C THR A 56 -6.85 2.86 -16.77
N ARG A 57 -5.67 2.55 -16.19
CA ARG A 57 -4.80 1.45 -16.64
C ARG A 57 -3.94 0.92 -15.49
N LEU A 58 -3.76 -0.39 -15.46
CA LEU A 58 -2.90 -1.10 -14.52
C LEU A 58 -1.74 -1.73 -15.29
N HIS A 59 -0.51 -1.44 -14.86
CA HIS A 59 0.69 -2.00 -15.45
C HIS A 59 1.58 -2.61 -14.35
N ILE A 60 1.85 -3.91 -14.46
CA ILE A 60 2.71 -4.68 -13.55
C ILE A 60 3.72 -5.47 -14.38
N SER A 61 4.86 -4.85 -14.68
CA SER A 61 5.85 -5.39 -15.61
C SER A 61 6.34 -6.79 -15.24
N ALA A 62 6.57 -7.06 -13.95
CA ALA A 62 7.07 -8.35 -13.47
C ALA A 62 6.10 -9.51 -13.72
N LEU A 63 4.80 -9.21 -13.87
CA LEU A 63 3.76 -10.18 -14.19
C LEU A 63 3.33 -10.11 -15.66
N GLY A 64 3.91 -9.20 -16.45
CA GLY A 64 3.48 -8.95 -17.83
C GLY A 64 2.04 -8.41 -17.93
N VAL A 65 1.50 -7.82 -16.86
CA VAL A 65 0.14 -7.29 -16.84
C VAL A 65 0.14 -5.87 -17.39
N ASP A 66 -0.68 -5.65 -18.40
CA ASP A 66 -0.99 -4.33 -18.92
C ASP A 66 -2.47 -4.31 -19.35
N ALA A 67 -3.33 -3.74 -18.51
CA ALA A 67 -4.77 -3.88 -18.66
C ALA A 67 -5.52 -2.57 -18.37
N PRO A 68 -6.59 -2.25 -19.11
CA PRO A 68 -7.46 -1.13 -18.80
C PRO A 68 -8.25 -1.38 -17.51
N VAL A 69 -8.59 -0.30 -16.81
CA VAL A 69 -9.29 -0.32 -15.53
C VAL A 69 -10.70 0.23 -15.70
N ASP A 70 -11.69 -0.54 -15.24
CA ASP A 70 -13.10 -0.15 -15.19
C ASP A 70 -13.54 0.07 -13.73
N GLN A 71 -14.54 0.91 -13.49
CA GLN A 71 -15.11 1.05 -12.14
C GLN A 71 -16.00 -0.15 -11.81
N ALA A 72 -15.76 -0.76 -10.66
CA ALA A 72 -16.51 -1.89 -10.13
C ALA A 72 -17.43 -1.43 -8.99
N GLY A 73 -18.73 -1.54 -9.20
CA GLY A 73 -19.76 -1.27 -8.19
C GLY A 73 -20.18 -2.53 -7.44
N VAL A 74 -21.33 -2.45 -6.77
CA VAL A 74 -22.06 -3.63 -6.28
C VAL A 74 -23.23 -3.94 -7.21
N THR A 75 -23.50 -5.21 -7.44
CA THR A 75 -24.66 -5.66 -8.23
C THR A 75 -25.95 -5.47 -7.43
N SER A 76 -27.10 -5.61 -8.09
CA SER A 76 -28.41 -5.58 -7.42
C SER A 76 -28.58 -6.65 -6.33
N ALA A 77 -27.82 -7.74 -6.42
CA ALA A 77 -27.76 -8.81 -5.42
C ALA A 77 -26.77 -8.52 -4.27
N GLY A 78 -26.10 -7.37 -4.28
CA GLY A 78 -25.12 -6.97 -3.26
C GLY A 78 -23.74 -7.60 -3.43
N ALA A 79 -23.47 -8.30 -4.54
CA ALA A 79 -22.15 -8.84 -4.82
C ALA A 79 -21.22 -7.77 -5.44
N LEU A 80 -19.90 -7.95 -5.32
CA LEU A 80 -18.95 -7.10 -6.04
C LEU A 80 -19.10 -7.33 -7.54
N GLY A 81 -19.32 -6.25 -8.29
CA GLY A 81 -19.35 -6.29 -9.74
C GLY A 81 -17.95 -6.57 -10.31
N VAL A 82 -17.89 -7.39 -11.34
CA VAL A 82 -16.65 -7.70 -12.07
C VAL A 82 -16.89 -7.33 -13.54
N PRO A 83 -15.89 -6.77 -14.25
CA PRO A 83 -16.01 -6.53 -15.69
C PRO A 83 -16.34 -7.81 -16.47
N ASP A 84 -17.15 -7.69 -17.51
CA ASP A 84 -17.51 -8.83 -18.39
C ASP A 84 -16.31 -9.32 -19.22
N ASP A 85 -15.41 -8.40 -19.58
CA ASP A 85 -14.19 -8.69 -20.31
C ASP A 85 -13.06 -9.11 -19.34
N PRO A 86 -12.58 -10.37 -19.39
CA PRO A 86 -11.52 -10.85 -18.51
C PRO A 86 -10.15 -10.19 -18.76
N GLY A 87 -9.99 -9.45 -19.86
CA GLY A 87 -8.82 -8.62 -20.13
C GLY A 87 -8.81 -7.29 -19.36
N ARG A 88 -9.86 -6.99 -18.59
CA ARG A 88 -10.01 -5.76 -17.82
C ARG A 88 -9.95 -6.00 -16.33
N VAL A 89 -9.52 -4.97 -15.60
CA VAL A 89 -9.47 -4.99 -14.13
C VAL A 89 -10.54 -4.07 -13.57
N GLY A 90 -11.29 -4.57 -12.59
CA GLY A 90 -12.26 -3.78 -11.84
C GLY A 90 -11.60 -3.02 -10.69
N TRP A 91 -11.87 -1.72 -10.59
CA TRP A 91 -11.50 -0.88 -9.45
C TRP A 91 -12.75 -0.60 -8.61
N TRP A 92 -12.80 -1.13 -7.39
CA TRP A 92 -13.98 -0.93 -6.55
C TRP A 92 -14.18 0.55 -6.20
N ILE A 93 -15.38 1.07 -6.44
CA ILE A 93 -15.72 2.49 -6.23
C ILE A 93 -15.55 2.98 -4.78
N GLY A 94 -15.57 2.07 -3.81
CA GLY A 94 -15.34 2.36 -2.39
C GLY A 94 -13.86 2.39 -1.98
N SER A 95 -12.95 2.11 -2.91
CA SER A 95 -11.50 2.08 -2.65
C SER A 95 -10.91 3.48 -2.51
N ALA A 96 -9.74 3.56 -1.88
CA ALA A 96 -8.95 4.79 -1.88
C ALA A 96 -8.53 5.15 -3.31
N MET A 97 -8.54 6.44 -3.68
CA MET A 97 -8.00 6.85 -4.97
C MET A 97 -6.47 6.81 -4.94
N PRO A 98 -5.80 6.41 -6.04
CA PRO A 98 -4.36 6.49 -6.14
C PRO A 98 -3.85 7.91 -5.86
N GLY A 99 -2.89 8.03 -4.94
CA GLY A 99 -2.34 9.32 -4.52
C GLY A 99 -3.18 10.08 -3.49
N ALA A 100 -4.33 9.54 -3.05
CA ALA A 100 -5.06 10.08 -1.92
C ALA A 100 -4.24 9.94 -0.63
N PRO A 101 -4.35 10.89 0.31
CA PRO A 101 -3.74 10.75 1.62
C PRO A 101 -4.28 9.49 2.31
N ALA A 102 -3.40 8.78 3.02
CA ALA A 102 -3.83 7.69 3.88
C ALA A 102 -4.86 8.22 4.88
N ARG A 103 -5.97 7.51 5.05
CA ARG A 103 -6.88 7.82 6.16
C ARG A 103 -6.12 7.54 7.46
N PRO A 104 -6.20 8.43 8.47
CA PRO A 104 -5.72 8.10 9.80
C PRO A 104 -6.41 6.81 10.26
N GLN A 105 -5.64 5.79 10.63
CA GLN A 105 -6.20 4.67 11.37
C GLN A 105 -6.71 5.24 12.69
N ALA A 106 -8.00 5.03 12.98
CA ALA A 106 -8.52 5.34 14.30
C ALA A 106 -7.65 4.60 15.32
N GLY A 107 -7.04 5.36 16.24
CA GLY A 107 -6.35 4.76 17.39
C GLY A 107 -7.34 3.89 18.17
N PRO A 108 -6.86 2.89 18.93
CA PRO A 108 -7.74 2.06 19.75
C PRO A 108 -8.62 2.98 20.63
N ASP A 109 -9.94 2.72 20.61
CA ASP A 109 -10.87 3.37 21.54
C ASP A 109 -10.40 3.10 22.99
N PRO A 110 -10.43 4.12 23.87
CA PRO A 110 -9.93 4.02 25.25
C PRO A 110 -10.75 3.08 26.14
#